data_AF-F6HLS0-F1
#
_entry.id   AF-F6HLS0-F1
#
_cell.length_a   1.000
_cell.length_b   1.000
_cell.length_c   1.000
_cell.angle_alpha   90.00
_cell.angle_beta   90.00
_cell.angle_gamma   90.00
#
_symmetry.space_group_name_H-M   'P 1'
#
loop_
_entity.id
_entity.type
_entity.pdbx_description
1 polymer ?
#
loop_
_entity_poly.entity_id
_entity_poly.type
_entity_poly.pdbx_seq_one_letter_code
_entity_poly.pdbx_strand_id
1 'polypeptide(L)'
;MAATCKGLLIPLIILAQALFQVLQIAYWWIAWANPQTEGQLPKTSPMVLLGVFMALAFGSFCFIFVRFVPVATSGLEAASELFVEMLKSVFRAPMSFFDSTSAGRILNRVSIDQSVVDLDIPFRLGGFAPTTIQLLGIVTVMTKITRQVLLLVISMAIACL
;
A
#
# COMPACT_ATOMS: atom_id res chain seq x y z
N MET A 1 23.90 -8.09 -9.63
CA MET A 1 23.42 -6.69 -9.73
C MET A 1 21.89 -6.57 -9.68
N ALA A 2 21.10 -7.55 -10.13
CA ALA A 2 19.63 -7.53 -10.03
C ALA A 2 19.09 -7.56 -8.57
N ALA A 3 19.75 -8.28 -7.65
CA ALA A 3 19.32 -8.37 -6.25
C ALA A 3 19.45 -7.04 -5.48
N THR A 4 20.47 -6.22 -5.78
CA THR A 4 20.67 -4.91 -5.15
C THR A 4 19.59 -3.90 -5.55
N CYS A 5 19.08 -4.00 -6.78
CA CYS A 5 17.96 -3.20 -7.27
C CYS A 5 16.64 -3.58 -6.57
N LYS A 6 16.41 -4.89 -6.35
CA LYS A 6 15.25 -5.41 -5.59
C LYS A 6 15.25 -4.96 -4.13
N GLY A 7 16.43 -4.89 -3.49
CA GLY A 7 16.56 -4.37 -2.11
C GLY A 7 16.31 -2.85 -1.99
N LEU A 8 16.65 -2.06 -3.03
CA LEU A 8 16.44 -0.61 -3.06
C LEU A 8 14.98 -0.21 -3.37
N LEU A 9 14.22 -1.10 -4.01
CA LEU A 9 12.82 -0.88 -4.33
C LEU A 9 11.94 -0.72 -3.08
N ILE A 10 12.19 -1.50 -2.03
CA ILE A 10 11.43 -1.45 -0.78
C ILE A 10 11.54 -0.08 -0.08
N PRO A 11 12.74 0.47 0.21
CA PRO A 11 12.84 1.78 0.83
C PRO A 11 12.31 2.90 -0.09
N LEU A 12 12.41 2.76 -1.40
CA LEU A 12 11.80 3.70 -2.35
C LEU A 12 10.27 3.71 -2.24
N ILE A 13 9.64 2.54 -2.13
CA ILE A 13 8.20 2.38 -1.93
C ILE A 13 7.77 3.00 -0.59
N ILE A 14 8.53 2.76 0.49
CA ILE A 14 8.26 3.34 1.81
C ILE A 14 8.39 4.86 1.77
N LEU A 15 9.43 5.39 1.12
CA LEU A 15 9.63 6.82 0.95
C LEU A 15 8.49 7.46 0.16
N ALA A 16 8.07 6.85 -0.95
CA ALA A 16 6.92 7.32 -1.74
C ALA A 16 5.63 7.31 -0.92
N GLN A 17 5.41 6.29 -0.09
CA GLN A 17 4.27 6.20 0.81
C GLN A 17 4.30 7.26 1.92
N ALA A 18 5.48 7.55 2.48
CA ALA A 18 5.65 8.61 3.46
C ALA A 18 5.39 9.99 2.86
N LEU A 19 5.92 10.27 1.66
CA LEU A 19 5.67 11.52 0.93
C LEU A 19 4.19 11.70 0.60
N PHE A 20 3.51 10.62 0.18
CA PHE A 20 2.07 10.61 0.01
C PHE A 20 1.34 10.98 1.31
N GLN A 21 1.75 10.43 2.45
CA GLN A 21 1.14 10.76 3.74
C GLN A 21 1.37 12.22 4.14
N VAL A 22 2.53 12.80 3.83
CA VAL A 22 2.82 14.23 4.06
C VAL A 22 1.89 15.11 3.23
N LEU A 23 1.64 14.75 1.96
CA LEU A 23 0.66 15.44 1.12
C LEU A 23 -0.76 15.34 1.70
N GLN A 24 -1.15 14.16 2.19
CA GLN A 24 -2.44 13.97 2.86
C GLN A 24 -2.58 14.89 4.09
N ILE A 25 -1.52 15.05 4.88
CA ILE A 25 -1.49 16.00 6.00
C ILE A 25 -1.61 17.45 5.50
N ALA A 26 -1.00 17.78 4.35
CA ALA A 26 -1.09 19.11 3.77
C ALA A 26 -2.52 19.50 3.34
N TYR A 27 -3.42 18.55 3.04
CA TYR A 27 -4.83 18.87 2.79
C TYR A 27 -5.54 19.51 3.98
N TRP A 28 -5.06 19.29 5.22
CA TRP A 28 -5.59 19.99 6.39
C TRP A 28 -5.48 21.51 6.26
N TRP A 29 -4.47 22.02 5.55
CA TRP A 29 -4.33 23.45 5.31
C TRP A 29 -5.52 24.04 4.55
N ILE A 30 -6.09 23.29 3.60
CA ILE A 30 -7.29 23.70 2.86
C ILE A 30 -8.49 23.83 3.80
N ALA A 31 -8.64 22.88 4.73
CA ALA A 31 -9.69 22.91 5.73
C ALA A 31 -9.55 24.12 6.69
N TRP A 32 -8.31 24.50 7.02
CA TRP A 32 -8.04 25.69 7.82
C TRP A 32 -8.27 27.01 7.06
N ALA A 33 -8.02 27.03 5.75
CA ALA A 33 -8.19 28.21 4.91
C ALA A 33 -9.65 28.48 4.51
N ASN A 34 -10.50 27.44 4.49
CA ASN A 34 -11.91 27.57 4.15
C ASN A 34 -12.75 27.98 5.37
N PRO A 35 -13.50 29.10 5.34
CA PRO A 35 -14.38 29.49 6.44
C PRO A 35 -15.44 28.41 6.71
N GLN A 36 -15.51 27.94 7.96
CA GLN A 36 -16.41 26.85 8.38
C GLN A 36 -17.76 27.39 8.93
N THR A 37 -17.95 28.70 8.99
CA THR A 37 -19.12 29.35 9.62
C THR A 37 -19.69 30.42 8.71
N GLU A 38 -21.02 30.42 8.53
CA GLU A 38 -21.76 31.43 7.77
C GLU A 38 -21.52 32.82 8.40
N GLY A 39 -20.80 33.70 7.68
CA GLY A 39 -20.47 35.06 8.13
C GLY A 39 -18.98 35.38 8.28
N GLN A 40 -18.07 34.41 8.12
CA GLN A 40 -16.63 34.68 8.10
C GLN A 40 -16.13 35.13 6.71
N LEU A 41 -15.35 36.22 6.68
CA LEU A 41 -14.66 36.68 5.47
C LEU A 41 -13.71 35.58 4.96
N PRO A 42 -13.66 35.32 3.64
CA PRO A 42 -12.74 34.34 3.07
C PRO A 42 -11.30 34.76 3.37
N LYS A 43 -10.56 33.89 4.08
CA LYS A 43 -9.18 34.14 4.50
C LYS A 43 -8.20 34.14 3.32
N THR A 44 -8.61 33.60 2.19
CA THR A 44 -7.83 33.50 0.94
C THR A 44 -8.78 33.53 -0.26
N SER A 45 -8.28 33.99 -1.42
CA SER A 45 -9.06 33.99 -2.65
C SER A 45 -9.43 32.57 -3.11
N PRO A 46 -10.66 32.33 -3.58
CA PRO A 46 -11.11 31.00 -4.03
C PRO A 46 -10.22 30.38 -5.11
N MET A 47 -9.64 31.22 -5.98
CA MET A 47 -8.79 30.78 -7.08
C MET A 47 -7.46 30.17 -6.59
N VAL A 48 -6.87 30.72 -5.53
CA VAL A 48 -5.65 30.17 -4.91
C VAL A 48 -5.95 28.85 -4.21
N LEU A 49 -7.10 28.76 -3.52
CA LEU A 49 -7.51 27.52 -2.85
C LEU A 49 -7.73 26.36 -3.84
N LEU A 50 -8.39 26.65 -4.97
CA LEU A 50 -8.57 25.68 -6.05
C LEU A 50 -7.23 25.27 -6.69
N GLY A 51 -6.32 26.24 -6.91
CA GLY A 51 -4.98 25.97 -7.45
C GLY A 51 -4.17 25.04 -6.55
N VAL A 52 -4.15 25.29 -5.23
CA VAL A 52 -3.46 24.43 -4.25
C VAL A 52 -4.11 23.05 -4.17
N PHE A 53 -5.43 22.97 -4.20
CA PHE A 53 -6.14 21.69 -4.21
C PHE A 53 -5.77 20.84 -5.43
N MET A 54 -5.79 21.43 -6.62
CA MET A 54 -5.40 20.73 -7.86
C MET A 54 -3.96 20.26 -7.82
N ALA A 55 -3.03 21.09 -7.31
CA ALA A 55 -1.63 20.73 -7.17
C ALA A 55 -1.43 19.56 -6.19
N LEU A 56 -2.10 19.59 -5.03
CA LEU A 56 -2.05 18.49 -4.05
C LEU A 56 -2.67 17.19 -4.59
N ALA A 57 -3.78 17.29 -5.32
CA ALA A 57 -4.45 16.15 -5.95
C ALA A 57 -3.57 15.50 -7.02
N PHE A 58 -2.99 16.32 -7.89
CA PHE A 58 -2.08 15.84 -8.93
C PHE A 58 -0.82 15.22 -8.33
N GLY A 59 -0.21 15.87 -7.34
CA GLY A 59 0.94 15.31 -6.62
C GLY A 59 0.60 13.96 -5.99
N SER A 60 -0.51 13.89 -5.27
CA SER A 60 -0.99 12.64 -4.63
C SER A 60 -1.19 11.52 -5.64
N PHE A 61 -1.78 11.80 -6.80
CA PHE A 61 -1.93 10.83 -7.89
C PHE A 61 -0.57 10.33 -8.40
N CYS A 62 0.39 11.22 -8.64
CA CYS A 62 1.73 10.84 -9.08
C CYS A 62 2.43 9.92 -8.06
N PHE A 63 2.36 10.22 -6.76
CA PHE A 63 2.98 9.38 -5.73
C PHE A 63 2.33 8.00 -5.62
N ILE A 64 1.00 7.91 -5.78
CA ILE A 64 0.30 6.61 -5.85
C ILE A 64 0.79 5.82 -7.06
N PHE A 65 0.92 6.45 -8.22
CA PHE A 65 1.36 5.79 -9.44
C PHE A 65 2.81 5.26 -9.33
N VAL A 66 3.71 6.10 -8.81
CA VAL A 66 5.12 5.74 -8.55
C VAL A 66 5.23 4.58 -7.56
N ARG A 67 4.28 4.45 -6.62
CA ARG A 67 4.24 3.33 -5.69
C ARG A 67 3.65 2.06 -6.32
N PHE A 68 2.61 2.18 -7.14
CA PHE A 68 1.90 1.03 -7.70
C PHE A 68 2.74 0.27 -8.73
N VAL A 69 3.39 0.98 -9.65
CA VAL A 69 4.13 0.36 -10.76
C VAL A 69 5.22 -0.60 -10.28
N PRO A 70 6.13 -0.23 -9.34
CA PRO A 70 7.20 -1.13 -8.92
C PRO A 70 6.72 -2.33 -8.10
N VAL A 71 5.63 -2.16 -7.33
CA VAL A 71 5.01 -3.27 -6.59
C VAL A 71 4.38 -4.26 -7.56
N ALA A 72 3.69 -3.78 -8.59
CA ALA A 72 3.07 -4.64 -9.59
C ALA A 72 4.11 -5.39 -10.43
N THR A 73 5.18 -4.72 -10.88
CA THR A 73 6.22 -5.35 -11.70
C THR A 73 7.03 -6.38 -10.90
N SER A 74 7.40 -6.06 -9.65
CA SER A 74 8.13 -6.99 -8.78
C SER A 74 7.28 -8.20 -8.38
N GLY A 75 5.99 -8.01 -8.12
CA GLY A 75 5.05 -9.10 -7.86
C GLY A 75 4.92 -10.04 -9.06
N LEU A 76 4.77 -9.49 -10.26
CA LEU A 76 4.67 -10.29 -11.49
C LEU A 76 5.95 -11.08 -11.79
N GLU A 77 7.12 -10.45 -11.62
CA GLU A 77 8.42 -11.11 -11.81
C GLU A 77 8.60 -12.27 -10.82
N ALA A 78 8.27 -12.05 -9.54
CA ALA A 78 8.38 -13.07 -8.50
C ALA A 78 7.41 -14.25 -8.72
N ALA A 79 6.17 -13.97 -9.11
CA ALA A 79 5.17 -15.00 -9.44
C ALA A 79 5.61 -15.86 -10.62
N SER A 80 6.17 -15.26 -11.67
CA SER A 80 6.69 -15.97 -12.84
C SER A 80 7.89 -16.86 -12.50
N GLU A 81 8.83 -16.33 -11.71
CA GLU A 81 10.00 -17.08 -11.25
C GLU A 81 9.58 -18.31 -10.41
N LEU A 82 8.65 -18.12 -9.47
CA LEU A 82 8.11 -19.20 -8.64
C LEU A 82 7.41 -20.28 -9.48
N PHE A 83 6.62 -19.88 -10.48
CA PHE A 83 5.96 -20.82 -11.39
C PHE A 83 6.96 -21.70 -12.16
N VAL A 84 8.01 -21.09 -12.70
CA VAL A 84 9.05 -21.80 -13.45
C VAL A 84 9.83 -22.77 -12.54
N GLU A 85 10.16 -22.36 -11.31
CA GLU A 85 10.84 -23.23 -10.36
C GLU A 85 9.97 -24.42 -9.93
N MET A 86 8.68 -24.19 -9.66
CA MET A 86 7.73 -25.27 -9.36
C MET A 86 7.64 -26.27 -10.51
N LEU A 87 7.48 -25.80 -11.75
CA LEU A 87 7.44 -26.67 -12.92
C LEU A 87 8.72 -27.50 -13.06
N LYS A 88 9.88 -26.86 -12.91
CA LYS A 88 11.18 -27.53 -12.99
C LYS A 88 11.34 -28.61 -11.92
N SER A 89 10.84 -28.36 -10.71
CA SER A 89 10.83 -29.34 -9.63
C SER A 89 9.92 -30.52 -9.93
N VAL A 90 8.72 -30.26 -10.50
CA VAL A 90 7.79 -31.33 -10.90
C VAL A 90 8.40 -32.20 -11.98
N PHE A 91 8.97 -31.63 -13.04
CA PHE A 91 9.59 -32.43 -14.12
C PHE A 91 10.85 -33.20 -13.69
N ARG A 92 11.52 -32.81 -12.60
CA ARG A 92 12.66 -33.55 -12.03
C ARG A 92 12.25 -34.67 -11.07
N ALA A 93 10.98 -34.78 -10.71
CA ALA A 93 10.53 -35.83 -9.81
C ALA A 93 10.66 -37.23 -10.45
N PRO A 94 11.03 -38.27 -9.67
CA PRO A 94 11.13 -39.63 -10.19
C PRO A 94 9.76 -40.18 -10.63
N MET A 95 9.74 -41.12 -11.59
CA MET A 95 8.50 -41.70 -12.12
C MET A 95 7.60 -42.30 -11.01
N SER A 96 8.20 -42.85 -9.94
CA SER A 96 7.48 -43.39 -8.77
C SER A 96 6.63 -42.35 -8.03
N PHE A 97 6.97 -41.07 -8.11
CA PHE A 97 6.16 -39.98 -7.56
C PHE A 97 4.85 -39.81 -8.34
N PHE A 98 4.89 -39.98 -9.66
CA PHE A 98 3.73 -39.87 -10.54
C PHE A 98 2.83 -41.11 -10.49
N ASP A 99 3.39 -42.28 -10.15
CA ASP A 99 2.60 -43.50 -9.92
C ASP A 99 1.82 -43.45 -8.60
N SER A 100 2.37 -42.77 -7.58
CA SER A 100 1.74 -42.63 -6.26
C SER A 100 0.82 -41.42 -6.13
N THR A 101 1.03 -40.37 -6.94
CA THR A 101 0.24 -39.13 -6.90
C THR A 101 -0.36 -38.84 -8.27
N SER A 102 -1.70 -38.82 -8.36
CA SER A 102 -2.37 -38.51 -9.63
C SER A 102 -1.98 -37.14 -10.16
N ALA A 103 -1.74 -37.05 -11.48
CA ALA A 103 -1.41 -35.79 -12.15
C ALA A 103 -2.45 -34.69 -11.89
N GLY A 104 -3.73 -35.07 -11.73
CA GLY A 104 -4.80 -34.14 -11.35
C GLY A 104 -4.63 -33.51 -9.96
N ARG A 105 -4.12 -34.26 -8.96
CA ARG A 105 -3.80 -33.69 -7.64
C ARG A 105 -2.64 -32.72 -7.69
N ILE A 106 -1.61 -33.03 -8.48
CA ILE A 106 -0.44 -32.16 -8.67
C ILE A 106 -0.88 -30.85 -9.34
N LEU A 107 -1.65 -30.94 -10.42
CA LEU A 107 -2.16 -29.77 -11.14
C LEU A 107 -3.07 -28.90 -10.28
N ASN A 108 -3.98 -29.52 -9.51
CA ASN A 108 -4.87 -28.79 -8.61
C ASN A 108 -4.08 -28.02 -7.56
N ARG A 109 -3.03 -28.64 -6.98
CA ARG A 109 -2.20 -27.98 -5.97
C ARG A 109 -1.38 -26.83 -6.56
N VAL A 110 -0.71 -27.03 -7.69
CA VAL A 110 0.07 -25.98 -8.36
C VAL A 110 -0.82 -24.81 -8.75
N SER A 111 -2.02 -25.07 -9.26
CA SER A 111 -2.99 -24.03 -9.63
C SER A 111 -3.44 -23.20 -8.42
N ILE A 112 -3.78 -23.86 -7.30
CA ILE A 112 -4.20 -23.17 -6.08
C ILE A 112 -3.03 -22.38 -5.48
N ASP A 113 -1.85 -22.99 -5.36
CA ASP A 113 -0.67 -22.35 -4.78
C ASP A 113 -0.25 -21.13 -5.62
N GLN A 114 -0.27 -21.24 -6.96
CA GLN A 114 -0.01 -20.11 -7.84
C GLN A 114 -1.08 -19.02 -7.70
N SER A 115 -2.36 -19.38 -7.61
CA SER A 115 -3.45 -18.41 -7.43
C SER A 115 -3.33 -17.62 -6.12
N VAL A 116 -2.88 -18.26 -5.03
CA VAL A 116 -2.61 -17.58 -3.75
C VAL A 116 -1.42 -16.64 -3.87
N VAL A 117 -0.35 -17.05 -4.56
CA VAL A 117 0.82 -16.20 -4.78
C VAL A 117 0.50 -15.00 -5.67
N ASP A 118 -0.34 -15.17 -6.69
CA ASP A 118 -0.70 -14.12 -7.63
C ASP A 118 -1.69 -13.10 -7.05
N LEU A 119 -2.59 -13.53 -6.17
CA LEU A 119 -3.68 -12.68 -5.67
C LEU A 119 -3.53 -12.30 -4.20
N ASP A 120 -3.34 -13.27 -3.30
CA ASP A 120 -3.37 -13.04 -1.86
C ASP A 120 -2.10 -12.34 -1.36
N ILE A 121 -0.93 -12.74 -1.87
CA ILE A 121 0.36 -12.18 -1.43
C ILE A 121 0.45 -10.69 -1.77
N PRO A 122 0.21 -10.23 -3.02
CA PRO A 122 0.23 -8.80 -3.35
C PRO A 122 -0.85 -8.02 -2.63
N PHE A 123 -2.03 -8.61 -2.40
CA PHE A 123 -3.11 -7.94 -1.66
C PHE A 123 -2.73 -7.68 -0.19
N ARG A 124 -2.20 -8.69 0.50
CA ARG A 124 -1.81 -8.59 1.91
C ARG A 124 -0.58 -7.70 2.09
N LEU A 125 0.47 -7.93 1.32
CA LEU A 125 1.70 -7.12 1.40
C LEU A 125 1.48 -5.69 0.91
N GLY A 126 0.71 -5.54 -0.17
CA GLY A 126 0.34 -4.25 -0.74
C GLY A 126 -0.62 -3.45 0.13
N GLY A 127 -1.33 -4.08 1.07
CA GLY A 127 -2.23 -3.43 2.02
C GLY A 127 -1.62 -3.11 3.39
N PHE A 128 -0.73 -3.96 3.92
CA PHE A 128 -0.25 -3.85 5.31
C PHE A 128 0.61 -2.61 5.61
N ALA A 129 1.70 -2.40 4.84
CA ALA A 129 2.58 -1.24 5.07
C ALA A 129 1.87 0.12 4.84
N PRO A 130 1.02 0.28 3.81
CA PRO A 130 0.29 1.53 3.61
C PRO A 130 -0.74 1.82 4.67
N THR A 131 -1.50 0.81 5.09
CA THR A 131 -2.57 0.99 6.08
C THR A 131 -2.00 1.39 7.43
N THR A 132 -0.86 0.81 7.85
CA THR A 132 -0.17 1.20 9.08
C THR A 132 0.34 2.65 9.03
N ILE A 133 1.00 3.05 7.92
CA ILE A 133 1.46 4.44 7.72
C ILE A 133 0.27 5.42 7.65
N GLN A 134 -0.80 5.03 6.97
CA GLN A 134 -2.00 5.85 6.83
C GLN A 134 -2.72 6.03 8.17
N LEU A 135 -2.84 4.97 8.97
CA LEU A 135 -3.40 5.02 10.31
C LEU A 135 -2.65 6.02 11.19
N LEU A 136 -1.31 5.93 11.20
CA LEU A 136 -0.45 6.85 11.96
C LEU A 136 -0.66 8.31 11.53
N GLY A 137 -0.73 8.56 10.22
CA GLY A 137 -0.92 9.92 9.75
C GLY A 137 -2.33 10.47 10.02
N ILE A 138 -3.39 9.66 9.94
CA ILE A 138 -4.75 10.08 10.34
C ILE A 138 -4.79 10.43 11.83
N VAL A 139 -4.22 9.57 12.69
CA VAL A 139 -4.15 9.82 14.14
C VAL A 139 -3.39 11.12 14.44
N THR A 140 -2.30 11.38 13.71
CA THR A 140 -1.52 12.61 13.86
C THR A 140 -2.34 13.87 13.54
N VAL A 141 -3.06 13.87 12.41
CA VAL A 141 -3.93 15.00 12.01
C VAL A 141 -5.05 15.20 13.03
N MET A 142 -5.72 14.12 13.44
CA MET A 142 -6.84 14.20 14.37
C MET A 142 -6.41 14.70 15.75
N THR A 143 -5.23 14.30 16.22
CA THR A 143 -4.67 14.78 17.49
C THR A 143 -4.39 16.29 17.46
N LYS A 144 -3.99 16.85 16.31
CA LYS A 144 -3.78 18.29 16.14
C LYS A 144 -5.08 19.08 16.20
N ILE A 145 -6.16 18.55 15.64
CA ILE A 145 -7.45 19.23 15.56
C ILE A 145 -8.18 19.15 16.92
N THR A 146 -8.23 17.96 17.51
CA THR A 146 -9.01 17.71 18.73
C THR A 146 -8.16 16.95 19.74
N ARG A 147 -7.71 17.65 20.79
CA ARG A 147 -6.87 17.05 21.85
C ARG A 147 -7.59 15.90 22.58
N GLN A 148 -8.92 15.86 22.60
CA GLN A 148 -9.69 14.76 23.20
C GLN A 148 -9.61 13.43 22.44
N VAL A 149 -9.34 13.42 21.13
CA VAL A 149 -9.24 12.19 20.33
C VAL A 149 -8.06 11.32 20.78
N LEU A 150 -6.99 11.93 21.30
CA LEU A 150 -5.84 11.23 21.83
C LEU A 150 -6.21 10.31 23.02
N LEU A 151 -7.09 10.76 23.91
CA LEU A 151 -7.54 9.96 25.06
C LEU A 151 -8.31 8.71 24.62
N LEU A 152 -9.11 8.83 23.56
CA LEU A 152 -9.88 7.73 22.98
C LEU A 152 -8.99 6.70 22.27
N VAL A 153 -7.96 7.16 21.55
CA VAL A 153 -7.00 6.24 20.89
C VAL A 153 -6.20 5.48 21.94
N ILE A 154 -5.76 6.14 23.00
CA ILE A 154 -5.03 5.51 24.10
C ILE A 154 -5.92 4.48 24.82
N SER A 155 -7.19 4.79 25.10
CA SER A 155 -8.10 3.83 25.75
C SER A 155 -8.40 2.61 24.88
N MET A 156 -8.58 2.78 23.57
CA MET A 156 -8.72 1.65 22.65
C MET A 156 -7.44 0.82 22.54
N ALA A 157 -6.26 1.45 22.51
CA ALA A 157 -4.99 0.74 22.46
C ALA A 157 -4.77 -0.12 23.71
N ILE A 158 -5.15 0.39 24.89
CA ILE A 158 -5.07 -0.36 26.17
C ILE A 158 -6.09 -1.50 26.21
N ALA A 159 -7.30 -1.30 25.70
CA ALA A 159 -8.33 -2.35 25.69
C ALA A 159 -8.05 -3.49 24.69
N CYS A 160 -7.21 -3.23 23.68
CA CYS A 160 -6.84 -4.19 22.64
C CYS A 160 -5.54 -4.95 22.97
N LEU A 161 -4.80 -4.50 23.99
CA LEU A 161 -3.55 -5.11 24.49
C LEU A 161 -3.84 -6.12 25.59
#